data_AF-A0AB34SMP8-F1
#
_entry.id   AF-A0AB34SMP8-F1
#
_cell.length_a   1.000
_cell.length_b   1.000
_cell.length_c   1.000
_cell.angle_alpha   90.00
_cell.angle_beta   90.00
_cell.angle_gamma   90.00
#
_symmetry.space_group_name_H-M   'P 1'
#
loop_
_entity.id
_entity.type
_entity.pdbx_description
1 polymer ?
#
loop_
_entity_poly.entity_id
_entity_poly.type
_entity_poly.pdbx_seq_one_letter_code
_entity_poly.pdbx_strand_id
1 'polypeptide(L)'
;MPLTLDWLINRSSLNNLKCLTNTDILSVKIDSVNILDNPDVLKWIKKDELVITTGYIFKDSEDLQFNILRELKNIGCSGLGIKIKRFFDTIPENIINAANDIGLPIIEIPFYYSFSDISKIIYNELYNKNLTSIENEYTIINKISNCYFNNLGIDHMLKEISEIIHKSIVLTNSNNEIISLRLIPEDNQIINFSDNDEFELSNFSFPISINSNDGIMEVYKKFSINNVEFDVYALTLSSMAGSLCILLNQQDLSSENKSVLKKLINIISLELEKDKDFKAHTSLYNNLFFEYLISNEAKSDGEIIKLCNYYGFDYSKKRICVNFTVNNTEDEFTPKQIFKIIHKSALQTLCTSHNSFVCTNNDIMTIFIFFSTDKNNIEIMNKTIDNLKILCEQLNDKLTCKYTVSISRCHEGIKTITTAFNDCIETSRLSFLFTENKN
;
A
#
# COMPACT_ATOMS: atom_id res chain seq x y z
N MET A 1 13.11 12.44 15.10
CA MET A 1 14.32 13.29 14.95
C MET A 1 15.46 12.69 15.80
N PRO A 2 16.68 12.53 15.25
CA PRO A 2 17.79 11.86 15.94
C PRO A 2 18.15 12.56 17.26
N LEU A 3 18.66 11.80 18.23
CA LEU A 3 19.28 12.37 19.43
C LEU A 3 20.62 13.01 19.03
N THR A 4 20.91 14.21 19.51
CA THR A 4 22.11 14.97 19.11
C THR A 4 22.89 15.51 20.29
N LEU A 5 24.14 15.94 20.04
CA LEU A 5 24.94 16.68 21.02
C LEU A 5 24.25 17.97 21.48
N ASP A 6 23.56 18.69 20.59
CA ASP A 6 22.76 19.87 20.96
C ASP A 6 21.74 19.53 22.05
N TRP A 7 21.00 18.43 21.88
CA TRP A 7 20.05 17.99 22.91
C TRP A 7 20.76 17.67 24.23
N LEU A 8 21.89 16.97 24.18
CA LEU A 8 22.61 16.55 25.38
C LEU A 8 23.07 17.77 26.21
N ILE A 9 23.58 18.80 25.54
CA ILE A 9 24.16 19.97 26.21
C ILE A 9 23.08 20.98 26.62
N ASN A 10 22.10 21.23 25.75
CA ASN A 10 21.17 22.35 25.92
C ASN A 10 19.78 21.95 26.41
N ARG A 11 19.39 20.67 26.31
CA ARG A 11 18.00 20.22 26.56
C ARG A 11 17.88 19.06 27.55
N SER A 12 18.95 18.33 27.81
CA SER A 12 18.94 17.24 28.78
C SER A 12 18.85 17.78 30.22
N SER A 13 18.58 16.90 31.18
CA SER A 13 18.62 17.24 32.61
C SER A 13 20.04 17.31 33.19
N LEU A 14 21.08 17.12 32.35
CA LEU A 14 22.47 17.26 32.74
C LEU A 14 22.89 18.74 32.66
N ASN A 15 23.02 19.38 33.81
CA ASN A 15 23.40 20.77 33.91
C ASN A 15 24.92 20.94 33.79
N ASN A 16 25.37 22.06 33.22
CA ASN A 16 26.78 22.45 33.15
C ASN A 16 27.69 21.51 32.33
N LEU A 17 27.13 20.73 31.40
CA LEU A 17 27.92 20.19 30.31
C LEU A 17 28.34 21.35 29.39
N LYS A 18 29.60 21.38 28.96
CA LYS A 18 30.10 22.43 28.07
C LYS A 18 30.83 21.82 26.89
N CYS A 19 30.46 22.23 25.68
CA CYS A 19 31.29 21.98 24.50
C CYS A 19 32.46 22.96 24.50
N LEU A 20 33.69 22.47 24.47
CA LEU A 20 34.90 23.30 24.43
C LEU A 20 35.42 23.53 23.02
N THR A 21 34.92 22.78 22.04
CA THR A 21 35.22 22.93 20.61
C THR A 21 34.14 23.73 19.90
N ASN A 22 34.40 24.13 18.65
CA ASN A 22 33.46 24.93 17.84
C ASN A 22 32.03 24.35 17.81
N THR A 23 31.04 25.22 18.02
CA THR A 23 29.62 24.87 18.23
C THR A 23 28.83 24.56 16.96
N ASP A 24 29.40 24.82 15.78
CA ASP A 24 28.75 24.50 14.49
C ASP A 24 28.62 22.98 14.24
N ILE A 25 29.12 22.16 15.16
CA ILE A 25 29.18 20.69 15.11
C ILE A 25 28.17 20.04 16.09
N LEU A 26 27.27 20.81 16.72
CA LEU A 26 26.34 20.25 17.72
C LEU A 26 25.17 19.44 17.14
N SER A 27 24.97 19.45 15.82
CA SER A 27 23.98 18.61 15.14
C SER A 27 24.40 17.14 14.97
N VAL A 28 25.56 16.75 15.53
CA VAL A 28 26.05 15.37 15.46
C VAL A 28 25.15 14.42 16.26
N LYS A 29 24.79 13.30 15.61
CA LYS A 29 23.92 12.25 16.14
C LYS A 29 24.60 11.47 17.27
N ILE A 30 23.82 11.03 18.24
CA ILE A 30 24.22 10.10 19.31
C ILE A 30 23.30 8.88 19.26
N ASP A 31 23.88 7.69 19.08
CA ASP A 31 23.15 6.40 19.07
C ASP A 31 23.48 5.53 20.28
N SER A 32 24.63 5.75 20.93
CA SER A 32 25.05 5.00 22.12
C SER A 32 26.12 5.78 22.90
N VAL A 33 26.49 5.28 24.06
CA VAL A 33 27.58 5.81 24.90
C VAL A 33 28.60 4.71 25.13
N ASN A 34 29.88 5.04 25.04
CA ASN A 34 30.96 4.10 25.31
C ASN A 34 32.00 4.72 26.24
N ILE A 35 32.70 3.90 27.03
CA ILE A 35 33.64 4.38 28.04
C ILE A 35 35.06 4.05 27.60
N LEU A 36 35.90 5.07 27.48
CA LEU A 36 37.31 4.91 27.14
C LEU A 36 38.16 5.02 28.41
N ASP A 37 38.55 3.88 28.97
CA ASP A 37 39.41 3.80 30.16
C ASP A 37 40.84 3.32 29.84
N ASN A 38 41.03 2.66 28.70
CA ASN A 38 42.32 2.24 28.17
C ASN A 38 42.34 2.27 26.63
N PRO A 39 43.52 2.36 25.97
CA PRO A 39 43.61 2.51 24.52
C PRO A 39 43.10 1.32 23.70
N ASP A 40 43.09 0.10 24.25
CA ASP A 40 42.59 -1.07 23.52
C ASP A 40 41.09 -0.97 23.23
N VAL A 41 40.36 -0.19 24.05
CA VAL A 41 38.91 -0.02 23.88
C VAL A 41 38.53 0.57 22.52
N LEU A 42 39.42 1.36 21.90
CA LEU A 42 39.22 1.96 20.58
C LEU A 42 38.73 0.97 19.52
N LYS A 43 39.15 -0.30 19.59
CA LYS A 43 38.77 -1.37 18.64
C LYS A 43 37.27 -1.74 18.68
N TRP A 44 36.58 -1.40 19.78
CA TRP A 44 35.16 -1.72 19.97
C TRP A 44 34.25 -0.48 19.92
N ILE A 45 34.82 0.71 19.74
CA ILE A 45 34.05 1.94 19.59
C ILE A 45 33.42 1.96 18.19
N LYS A 46 32.16 2.36 18.12
CA LYS A 46 31.40 2.42 16.87
C LYS A 46 31.09 3.85 16.46
N LYS A 47 30.70 4.00 15.20
CA LYS A 47 30.17 5.25 14.65
C LYS A 47 28.97 5.72 15.48
N ASP A 48 28.83 7.04 15.63
CA ASP A 48 27.73 7.70 16.33
C ASP A 48 27.64 7.35 17.84
N GLU A 49 28.74 6.85 18.44
CA GLU A 49 28.88 6.70 19.89
C GLU A 49 29.47 7.97 20.53
N LEU A 50 28.87 8.42 21.64
CA LEU A 50 29.51 9.38 22.52
C LEU A 50 30.52 8.65 23.41
N VAL A 51 31.79 8.99 23.28
CA VAL A 51 32.86 8.39 24.09
C VAL A 51 33.09 9.22 25.34
N ILE A 52 33.06 8.61 26.52
CA ILE A 52 33.30 9.29 27.79
C ILE A 52 34.50 8.70 28.53
N THR A 53 35.29 9.55 29.17
CA THR A 53 36.51 9.13 29.87
C THR A 53 36.79 9.98 31.09
N THR A 54 37.60 9.44 32.00
CA THR A 54 38.16 10.19 33.14
C THR A 54 39.31 11.10 32.70
N GLY A 55 39.83 10.89 31.48
CA GLY A 55 40.99 11.60 30.95
C GLY A 55 42.34 11.02 31.38
N TYR A 56 42.36 9.94 32.18
CA TYR A 56 43.60 9.32 32.65
C TYR A 56 44.56 8.94 31.51
N ILE A 57 44.02 8.35 30.44
CA ILE A 57 44.76 7.94 29.24
C ILE A 57 45.50 9.09 28.57
N PHE A 58 45.06 10.34 28.79
CA PHE A 58 45.67 11.52 28.20
C PHE A 58 46.79 12.12 29.05
N LYS A 59 47.07 11.59 30.25
CA LYS A 59 47.95 12.26 31.20
C LYS A 59 49.43 12.27 30.80
N ASP A 60 49.91 11.18 30.21
CA ASP A 60 51.36 10.89 30.20
C ASP A 60 52.02 10.99 28.80
N SER A 61 51.26 11.08 27.71
CA SER A 61 51.81 11.10 26.34
C SER A 61 50.96 11.95 25.40
N GLU A 62 51.55 13.01 24.84
CA GLU A 62 50.93 13.84 23.80
C GLU A 62 50.68 13.04 22.51
N ASP A 63 51.64 12.22 22.08
CA ASP A 63 51.48 11.36 20.90
C ASP A 63 50.25 10.44 21.03
N LEU A 64 50.04 9.89 22.23
CA LEU A 64 48.87 9.06 22.53
C LEU A 64 47.57 9.88 22.51
N GLN A 65 47.58 11.12 23.02
CA GLN A 65 46.44 12.04 22.93
C GLN A 65 46.04 12.26 21.46
N PHE A 66 46.98 12.66 20.61
CA PHE A 66 46.70 12.94 19.20
C PHE A 66 46.23 11.69 18.44
N ASN A 67 46.82 10.53 18.71
CA ASN A 67 46.43 9.27 18.08
C ASN A 67 44.99 8.89 18.45
N ILE A 68 44.63 8.97 19.74
CA ILE A 68 43.25 8.69 20.18
C ILE A 68 42.25 9.64 19.52
N LEU A 69 42.52 10.95 19.48
CA LEU A 69 41.62 11.92 18.86
C LEU A 69 41.39 11.63 17.37
N ARG A 70 42.46 11.29 16.62
CA ARG A 70 42.35 10.91 15.20
C ARG A 70 41.56 9.63 15.00
N GLU A 71 41.81 8.60 15.81
CA GLU A 71 41.08 7.32 15.73
C GLU A 71 39.58 7.52 16.01
N LEU A 72 39.23 8.26 17.07
CA LEU A 72 37.84 8.58 17.39
C LEU A 72 37.13 9.33 16.25
N LYS A 73 37.83 10.26 15.61
CA LYS A 73 37.30 10.98 14.44
C LYS A 73 37.12 10.05 13.23
N ASN A 74 38.10 9.18 12.95
CA ASN A 74 38.05 8.23 11.84
C ASN A 74 36.90 7.21 11.98
N ILE A 75 36.64 6.75 13.21
CA ILE A 75 35.49 5.87 13.53
C ILE A 75 34.16 6.61 13.29
N GLY A 76 34.16 7.95 13.39
CA GLY A 76 32.96 8.77 13.28
C GLY A 76 32.17 8.82 14.58
N CYS A 77 32.87 8.91 15.72
CA CYS A 77 32.24 9.07 17.03
C CYS A 77 31.50 10.41 17.12
N SER A 78 30.46 10.46 17.98
CA SER A 78 29.67 11.68 18.18
C SER A 78 30.49 12.79 18.81
N GLY A 79 31.41 12.42 19.70
CA GLY A 79 32.29 13.33 20.44
C GLY A 79 33.00 12.63 21.59
N LEU A 80 33.84 13.37 22.28
CA LEU A 80 34.60 12.90 23.44
C LEU A 80 34.26 13.75 24.68
N GLY A 81 33.63 13.12 25.67
CA GLY A 81 33.37 13.70 26.98
C GLY A 81 34.50 13.39 27.97
N ILE A 82 35.11 14.42 28.54
CA ILE A 82 36.20 14.26 29.52
C ILE A 82 35.74 14.78 30.88
N LYS A 83 35.81 13.90 31.89
CA LYS A 83 35.47 14.24 33.27
C LYS A 83 36.58 15.03 33.95
N ILE A 84 36.30 16.28 34.30
CA ILE A 84 37.24 17.16 34.99
C ILE A 84 37.26 16.92 36.50
N LYS A 85 38.27 17.51 37.17
CA LYS A 85 38.57 17.40 38.61
C LYS A 85 38.85 15.98 39.10
N ARG A 86 39.26 15.09 38.18
CA ARG A 86 39.74 13.74 38.50
C ARG A 86 41.22 13.58 38.17
N PHE A 87 41.60 13.95 36.95
CA PHE A 87 43.01 13.96 36.51
C PHE A 87 43.43 15.32 35.96
N PHE A 88 42.49 16.04 35.34
CA PHE A 88 42.68 17.43 34.91
C PHE A 88 41.72 18.34 35.68
N ASP A 89 42.20 19.47 36.18
CA ASP A 89 41.33 20.51 36.74
C ASP A 89 40.46 21.15 35.64
N THR A 90 41.07 21.36 34.48
CA THR A 90 40.44 21.80 33.21
C THR A 90 41.05 21.01 32.06
N ILE A 91 40.28 20.78 30.99
CA ILE A 91 40.80 20.05 29.82
C ILE A 91 41.97 20.85 29.19
N PRO A 92 43.15 20.24 28.98
CA PRO A 92 44.30 20.91 28.38
C PRO A 92 44.02 21.55 27.02
N GLU A 93 44.55 22.76 26.78
CA GLU A 93 44.33 23.50 25.52
C GLU A 93 44.86 22.76 24.28
N ASN A 94 45.95 22.03 24.41
CA ASN A 94 46.50 21.23 23.31
C ASN A 94 45.50 20.17 22.80
N ILE A 95 44.73 19.53 23.70
CA ILE A 95 43.67 18.57 23.35
C ILE A 95 42.50 19.30 22.66
N ILE A 96 42.10 20.46 23.17
CA ILE A 96 41.00 21.25 22.60
C ILE A 96 41.35 21.72 21.18
N ASN A 97 42.56 22.25 20.99
CA ASN A 97 43.04 22.71 19.69
C ASN A 97 43.14 21.56 18.68
N ALA A 98 43.73 20.44 19.09
CA ALA A 98 43.83 19.24 18.26
C ALA A 98 42.46 18.72 17.81
N ALA A 99 41.47 18.74 18.72
CA ALA A 99 40.12 18.31 18.44
C ALA A 99 39.37 19.28 17.51
N ASN A 100 39.59 20.59 17.67
CA ASN A 100 39.06 21.60 16.75
C ASN A 100 39.60 21.42 15.33
N ASP A 101 40.90 21.16 15.16
CA ASP A 101 41.55 20.99 13.86
C ASP A 101 40.96 19.81 13.06
N ILE A 102 40.53 18.75 13.76
CA ILE A 102 39.93 17.56 13.14
C ILE A 102 38.39 17.56 13.19
N GLY A 103 37.79 18.60 13.78
CA GLY A 103 36.34 18.71 13.97
C GLY A 103 35.73 17.58 14.80
N LEU A 104 36.36 17.21 15.91
CA LEU A 104 35.83 16.27 16.91
C LEU A 104 35.30 17.05 18.13
N PRO A 105 34.02 16.94 18.49
CA PRO A 105 33.49 17.66 19.64
C PRO A 105 34.10 17.20 20.97
N ILE A 106 34.59 18.15 21.79
CA ILE A 106 35.03 17.90 23.18
C ILE A 106 34.03 18.45 24.17
N ILE A 107 33.58 17.61 25.09
CA ILE A 107 32.59 17.94 26.11
C ILE A 107 33.25 17.87 27.49
N GLU A 108 33.20 18.97 28.23
CA GLU A 108 33.55 19.01 29.64
C GLU A 108 32.42 18.37 30.46
N ILE A 109 32.77 17.31 31.20
CA ILE A 109 31.84 16.61 32.10
C ILE A 109 32.16 16.99 33.54
N PRO A 110 31.20 17.57 34.29
CA PRO A 110 31.37 17.87 35.71
C PRO A 110 31.64 16.63 36.58
N PHE A 111 32.45 16.81 37.64
CA PHE A 111 32.87 15.71 38.50
C PHE A 111 31.73 14.96 39.21
N TYR A 112 30.61 15.63 39.48
CA TYR A 112 29.49 15.05 40.21
C TYR A 112 28.63 14.08 39.39
N TYR A 113 28.75 14.07 38.06
CA TYR A 113 28.08 13.07 37.22
C TYR A 113 28.89 11.78 37.14
N SER A 114 28.27 10.64 37.44
CA SER A 114 28.84 9.35 37.08
C SER A 114 28.64 9.07 35.59
N PHE A 115 29.46 8.18 35.01
CA PHE A 115 29.23 7.72 33.64
C PHE A 115 27.87 7.04 33.51
N SER A 116 27.43 6.31 34.54
CA SER A 116 26.10 5.70 34.59
C SER A 116 24.97 6.74 34.54
N ASP A 117 25.12 7.91 35.17
CA ASP A 117 24.10 8.97 35.12
C ASP A 117 23.92 9.50 33.68
N ILE A 118 25.05 9.75 33.02
CA ILE A 118 25.09 10.25 31.63
C ILE A 118 24.50 9.19 30.68
N SER A 119 24.99 7.96 30.78
CA SER A 119 24.48 6.83 29.99
C SER A 119 22.99 6.63 30.22
N LYS A 120 22.51 6.68 31.47
CA LYS A 120 21.08 6.52 31.79
C LYS A 120 20.22 7.59 31.14
N ILE A 121 20.64 8.86 31.15
CA ILE A 121 19.87 9.95 30.53
C ILE A 121 19.83 9.78 29.01
N ILE A 122 20.96 9.46 28.38
CA ILE A 122 21.03 9.24 26.94
C ILE A 122 20.19 8.03 26.53
N TYR A 123 20.36 6.88 27.21
CA TYR A 123 19.59 5.69 26.90
C TYR A 123 18.10 5.85 27.20
N ASN A 124 17.72 6.53 28.28
CA ASN A 124 16.31 6.83 28.52
C ASN A 124 15.71 7.65 27.38
N GLU A 125 16.41 8.63 26.84
CA GLU A 125 15.90 9.41 25.71
C GLU A 125 15.85 8.57 24.42
N LEU A 126 16.87 7.75 24.16
CA LEU A 126 16.89 6.82 23.02
C LEU A 126 15.74 5.80 23.11
N TYR A 127 15.51 5.23 24.29
CA TYR A 127 14.47 4.23 24.52
C TYR A 127 13.07 4.84 24.62
N ASN A 128 12.90 6.00 25.25
CA ASN A 128 11.60 6.68 25.30
C ASN A 128 11.09 6.99 23.89
N LYS A 129 11.96 7.44 22.99
CA LYS A 129 11.61 7.62 21.58
C LYS A 129 11.10 6.31 20.95
N ASN A 130 11.80 5.20 21.18
CA ASN A 130 11.39 3.90 20.65
C ASN A 130 10.11 3.36 21.30
N LEU A 131 9.93 3.53 22.61
CA LEU A 131 8.73 3.11 23.34
C LEU A 131 7.52 3.91 22.87
N THR A 132 7.62 5.23 22.71
CA THR A 132 6.51 6.04 22.20
C THR A 132 6.10 5.63 20.78
N SER A 133 7.05 5.32 19.88
CA SER A 133 6.72 4.87 18.52
C SER A 133 6.05 3.49 18.54
N ILE A 134 6.52 2.56 19.38
CA ILE A 134 5.92 1.23 19.54
C ILE A 134 4.53 1.31 20.16
N GLU A 135 4.36 2.09 21.23
CA GLU A 135 3.06 2.28 21.91
C GLU A 135 2.04 2.95 20.97
N ASN A 136 2.47 3.93 20.19
CA ASN A 136 1.63 4.55 19.16
C ASN A 136 1.21 3.52 18.11
N GLU A 137 2.15 2.73 17.58
CA GLU A 137 1.84 1.67 16.62
C GLU A 137 0.84 0.64 17.18
N TYR A 138 1.06 0.15 18.40
CA TYR A 138 0.12 -0.75 19.07
C TYR A 138 -1.27 -0.12 19.26
N THR A 139 -1.32 1.16 19.64
CA THR A 139 -2.58 1.87 19.85
C THR A 139 -3.38 1.97 18.54
N ILE A 140 -2.70 2.30 17.43
CA ILE A 140 -3.31 2.39 16.10
C ILE A 140 -3.84 1.01 15.66
N ILE A 141 -3.01 -0.03 15.77
CA ILE A 141 -3.40 -1.40 15.39
C ILE A 141 -4.60 -1.87 16.22
N ASN A 142 -4.62 -1.63 17.53
CA ASN A 142 -5.73 -2.00 18.39
C ASN A 142 -7.01 -1.22 18.04
N LYS A 143 -6.90 0.07 17.74
CA LYS A 143 -8.07 0.89 17.34
C LYS A 143 -8.70 0.35 16.06
N ILE A 144 -7.90 0.04 15.04
CA ILE A 144 -8.38 -0.52 13.77
C ILE A 144 -8.87 -1.97 13.93
N SER A 145 -8.20 -2.78 14.76
CA SER A 145 -8.66 -4.14 15.09
C SER A 145 -10.03 -4.11 15.78
N ASN A 146 -10.26 -3.17 16.69
CA ASN A 146 -11.55 -3.00 17.36
C ASN A 146 -12.65 -2.59 16.36
N CYS A 147 -12.33 -1.79 15.34
CA CYS A 147 -13.28 -1.49 14.26
C CYS A 147 -13.71 -2.76 13.53
N TYR A 148 -12.75 -3.65 13.22
CA TYR A 148 -13.01 -4.95 12.59
C TYR A 148 -13.85 -5.88 13.47
N PHE A 149 -13.53 -6.02 14.76
CA PHE A 149 -14.25 -6.91 15.67
C PHE A 149 -15.66 -6.43 15.99
N ASN A 150 -15.88 -5.10 15.99
CA ASN A 150 -17.19 -4.50 16.21
C ASN A 150 -18.00 -4.33 14.91
N ASN A 151 -17.49 -4.79 13.76
CA ASN A 151 -18.11 -4.66 12.43
C ASN A 151 -18.53 -3.21 12.10
N LEU A 152 -17.65 -2.24 12.37
CA LEU A 152 -17.91 -0.83 12.04
C LEU A 152 -17.80 -0.54 10.53
N GLY A 153 -17.29 -1.49 9.75
CA GLY A 153 -17.16 -1.40 8.30
C GLY A 153 -15.90 -0.70 7.83
N ILE A 154 -15.59 -0.89 6.54
CA ILE A 154 -14.35 -0.40 5.92
C ILE A 154 -14.23 1.13 5.95
N ASP A 155 -15.35 1.83 5.74
CA ASP A 155 -15.37 3.29 5.72
C ASP A 155 -14.93 3.93 7.03
N HIS A 156 -15.36 3.35 8.15
CA HIS A 156 -14.96 3.81 9.47
C HIS A 156 -13.48 3.55 9.70
N MET A 157 -12.98 2.37 9.32
CA MET A 157 -11.55 2.04 9.42
C MET A 157 -10.69 3.02 8.63
N LEU A 158 -11.06 3.31 7.38
CA LEU A 158 -10.31 4.25 6.54
C LEU A 158 -10.35 5.67 7.09
N LYS A 159 -11.47 6.11 7.67
CA LYS A 159 -11.57 7.40 8.36
C LYS A 159 -10.58 7.48 9.52
N GLU A 160 -10.58 6.46 10.39
CA GLU A 160 -9.67 6.40 11.54
C GLU A 160 -8.20 6.42 11.12
N ILE A 161 -7.83 5.68 10.08
CA ILE A 161 -6.46 5.68 9.56
C ILE A 161 -6.12 7.06 9.00
N SER A 162 -7.01 7.68 8.23
CA SER A 162 -6.80 9.00 7.63
C SER A 162 -6.58 10.08 8.69
N GLU A 163 -7.35 10.07 9.77
CA GLU A 163 -7.21 10.99 10.91
C GLU A 163 -5.87 10.80 11.64
N ILE A 164 -5.40 9.56 11.77
CA ILE A 164 -4.15 9.24 12.48
C ILE A 164 -2.92 9.63 11.65
N ILE A 165 -2.92 9.32 10.34
CA ILE A 165 -1.77 9.59 9.47
C ILE A 165 -1.80 11.01 8.88
N HIS A 166 -2.92 11.73 9.04
CA HIS A 166 -3.19 13.05 8.45
C HIS A 166 -2.97 13.09 6.94
N LYS A 167 -3.48 12.08 6.24
CA LYS A 167 -3.41 11.97 4.77
C LYS A 167 -4.72 11.46 4.20
N SER A 168 -4.99 11.85 2.96
CA SER A 168 -6.08 11.29 2.18
C SER A 168 -5.78 9.85 1.77
N ILE A 169 -6.80 9.02 1.84
CA ILE A 169 -6.75 7.58 1.59
C ILE A 169 -7.80 7.22 0.54
N VAL A 170 -7.36 6.50 -0.48
CA VAL A 170 -8.21 5.90 -1.51
C VAL A 170 -8.07 4.39 -1.37
N LEU A 171 -9.17 3.69 -1.23
CA LEU A 171 -9.19 2.25 -1.36
C LEU A 171 -9.65 1.90 -2.78
N THR A 172 -8.84 1.12 -3.49
CA THR A 172 -9.17 0.68 -4.85
C THR A 172 -9.31 -0.83 -4.94
N ASN A 173 -10.11 -1.31 -5.90
CA ASN A 173 -10.12 -2.72 -6.28
C ASN A 173 -8.90 -3.05 -7.17
N SER A 174 -8.79 -4.30 -7.60
CA SER A 174 -7.72 -4.80 -8.50
C SER A 174 -7.69 -4.09 -9.86
N ASN A 175 -8.79 -3.46 -10.26
CA ASN A 175 -8.93 -2.69 -11.50
C ASN A 175 -8.60 -1.20 -11.30
N ASN A 176 -8.04 -0.83 -10.14
CA ASN A 176 -7.82 0.53 -9.67
C ASN A 176 -9.10 1.37 -9.49
N GLU A 177 -10.30 0.79 -9.48
CA GLU A 177 -11.54 1.55 -9.27
C GLU A 177 -11.71 1.90 -7.79
N ILE A 178 -12.17 3.11 -7.49
CA ILE A 178 -12.38 3.59 -6.11
C ILE A 178 -13.55 2.84 -5.48
N ILE A 179 -13.30 2.20 -4.35
CA ILE A 179 -14.31 1.59 -3.49
C ILE A 179 -14.70 2.57 -2.38
N SER A 180 -13.69 3.22 -1.80
CA SER A 180 -13.89 4.18 -0.73
C SER A 180 -12.82 5.25 -0.83
N LEU A 181 -13.23 6.49 -0.55
CA LEU A 181 -12.39 7.66 -0.59
C LEU A 181 -12.56 8.42 0.72
N ARG A 182 -11.43 8.75 1.34
CA ARG A 182 -11.37 9.62 2.51
C ARG A 182 -10.36 10.72 2.23
N LEU A 183 -10.85 11.95 2.18
CA LEU A 183 -10.02 13.12 1.92
C LEU A 183 -9.86 13.93 3.19
N ILE A 184 -8.65 14.45 3.40
CA ILE A 184 -8.41 15.51 4.37
C ILE A 184 -8.97 16.83 3.82
N PRO A 185 -9.32 17.80 4.69
CA PRO A 185 -9.93 19.07 4.27
C PRO A 185 -9.13 19.83 3.21
N GLU A 186 -7.80 19.76 3.27
CA GLU A 186 -6.88 20.41 2.33
C GLU A 186 -7.06 19.86 0.91
N ASP A 187 -7.14 18.54 0.74
CA ASP A 187 -7.33 17.91 -0.56
C ASP A 187 -8.75 18.11 -1.09
N ASN A 188 -9.73 18.11 -0.18
CA ASN A 188 -11.13 18.32 -0.56
C ASN A 188 -11.36 19.70 -1.19
N GLN A 189 -10.64 20.73 -0.73
CA GLN A 189 -10.71 22.07 -1.32
C GLN A 189 -10.09 22.15 -2.71
N ILE A 190 -9.05 21.34 -2.98
CA ILE A 190 -8.35 21.32 -4.27
C ILE A 190 -9.18 20.57 -5.31
N ILE A 191 -9.79 19.45 -4.91
CA ILE A 191 -10.52 18.56 -5.83
C ILE A 191 -11.97 19.06 -6.06
N ASN A 192 -12.50 19.87 -5.15
CA ASN A 192 -13.76 20.61 -5.27
C ASN A 192 -14.99 19.70 -5.53
N PHE A 193 -15.21 18.73 -4.64
CA PHE A 193 -16.26 17.71 -4.77
C PHE A 193 -17.68 18.26 -4.68
N SER A 194 -18.55 17.84 -5.61
CA SER A 194 -20.00 17.82 -5.43
C SER A 194 -20.49 16.37 -5.24
N ASP A 195 -21.61 16.17 -4.51
CA ASP A 195 -22.16 14.85 -4.17
C ASP A 195 -22.54 13.96 -5.39
N ASN A 196 -22.41 14.48 -6.63
CA ASN A 196 -22.82 13.84 -7.88
C ASN A 196 -21.68 13.53 -8.86
N ASP A 197 -20.42 13.78 -8.52
CA ASP A 197 -19.30 13.61 -9.46
C ASP A 197 -18.91 12.13 -9.65
N GLU A 198 -18.86 11.65 -10.89
CA GLU A 198 -18.36 10.31 -11.24
C GLU A 198 -16.82 10.27 -11.12
N PHE A 199 -16.30 9.29 -10.37
CA PHE A 199 -14.85 9.08 -10.20
C PHE A 199 -14.25 8.42 -11.45
N GLU A 200 -13.49 9.17 -12.26
CA GLU A 200 -12.65 8.60 -13.32
C GLU A 200 -11.17 8.57 -12.90
N LEU A 201 -10.61 7.37 -12.74
CA LEU A 201 -9.15 7.22 -12.70
C LEU A 201 -8.62 7.15 -14.14
N SER A 202 -7.84 8.16 -14.54
CA SER A 202 -6.95 8.01 -15.67
C SER A 202 -5.74 7.17 -15.24
N ASN A 203 -5.64 5.95 -15.78
CA ASN A 203 -4.55 5.02 -15.52
C ASN A 203 -3.23 5.56 -16.10
N PHE A 204 -2.39 6.15 -15.26
CA PHE A 204 -0.96 6.28 -15.54
C PHE A 204 -0.15 5.59 -14.45
N SER A 205 0.22 4.33 -14.70
CA SER A 205 1.15 3.60 -13.84
C SER A 205 2.51 3.43 -14.53
N PHE A 206 3.54 4.05 -13.97
CA PHE A 206 4.92 3.58 -14.09
C PHE A 206 5.35 3.03 -12.73
N PRO A 207 5.87 1.80 -12.62
CA PRO A 207 6.43 1.31 -11.38
C PRO A 207 7.81 1.97 -11.15
N ILE A 208 7.98 2.69 -10.04
CA ILE A 208 9.28 3.34 -9.72
C ILE A 208 10.06 2.60 -8.61
N SER A 209 9.48 1.65 -7.90
CA SER A 209 10.25 0.70 -7.08
C SER A 209 9.36 -0.42 -6.58
N ILE A 210 9.90 -1.64 -6.54
CA ILE A 210 9.27 -2.82 -5.93
C ILE A 210 10.22 -3.25 -4.82
N ASN A 211 9.87 -2.96 -3.57
CA ASN A 211 10.54 -3.58 -2.41
C ASN A 211 9.61 -4.66 -1.87
N SER A 212 10.04 -5.92 -1.96
CA SER A 212 9.25 -7.10 -1.57
C SER A 212 10.00 -7.93 -0.54
N ASN A 213 10.01 -7.48 0.72
CA ASN A 213 10.53 -8.29 1.83
C ASN A 213 9.41 -9.01 2.61
N ASP A 214 8.17 -8.51 2.57
CA ASP A 214 7.08 -8.98 3.46
C ASP A 214 5.85 -9.54 2.71
N GLY A 215 5.96 -9.82 1.40
CA GLY A 215 4.83 -10.28 0.56
C GLY A 215 3.82 -9.19 0.18
N ILE A 216 3.93 -7.99 0.76
CA ILE A 216 3.16 -6.79 0.39
C ILE A 216 3.93 -6.04 -0.69
N MET A 217 3.29 -5.78 -1.84
CA MET A 217 3.86 -4.95 -2.90
C MET A 217 3.58 -3.47 -2.65
N GLU A 218 4.65 -2.70 -2.50
CA GLU A 218 4.64 -1.24 -2.44
C GLU A 218 4.89 -0.67 -3.83
N VAL A 219 4.07 0.31 -4.25
CA VAL A 219 4.22 0.97 -5.55
C VAL A 219 3.96 2.46 -5.39
N TYR A 220 4.86 3.29 -5.93
CA TYR A 220 4.57 4.72 -6.12
C TYR A 220 3.92 4.91 -7.49
N LYS A 221 2.77 5.57 -7.51
CA LYS A 221 1.97 5.84 -8.71
C LYS A 221 1.61 7.32 -8.77
N LYS A 222 1.18 7.79 -9.95
CA LYS A 222 0.49 9.06 -10.09
C LYS A 222 -0.98 8.81 -10.38
N PHE A 223 -1.86 9.54 -9.72
CA PHE A 223 -3.29 9.50 -10.01
C PHE A 223 -3.77 10.90 -10.40
N SER A 224 -4.77 10.94 -11.27
CA SER A 224 -5.56 12.15 -11.46
C SER A 224 -6.94 11.95 -10.86
N ILE A 225 -7.40 12.91 -10.05
CA ILE A 225 -8.77 12.99 -9.54
C ILE A 225 -9.31 14.34 -10.00
N ASN A 226 -10.40 14.35 -10.79
CA ASN A 226 -10.98 15.56 -11.39
C ASN A 226 -9.93 16.46 -12.09
N ASN A 227 -9.04 15.87 -12.91
CA ASN A 227 -7.92 16.53 -13.60
C ASN A 227 -6.83 17.12 -12.69
N VAL A 228 -6.82 16.82 -11.39
CA VAL A 228 -5.72 17.18 -10.47
C VAL A 228 -4.81 15.98 -10.27
N GLU A 229 -3.52 16.12 -10.56
CA GLU A 229 -2.52 15.05 -10.37
C GLU A 229 -2.01 14.98 -8.92
N PHE A 230 -1.92 13.76 -8.40
CA PHE A 230 -1.38 13.43 -7.08
C PHE A 230 -0.32 12.34 -7.19
N ASP A 231 0.78 12.50 -6.45
CA ASP A 231 1.70 11.40 -6.18
C ASP A 231 1.07 10.49 -5.11
N VAL A 232 1.18 9.18 -5.30
CA VAL A 232 0.48 8.20 -4.46
C VAL A 232 1.41 7.08 -4.04
N TYR A 233 1.37 6.78 -2.75
CA TYR A 233 1.94 5.57 -2.18
C TYR A 233 0.87 4.48 -2.09
N ALA A 234 0.99 3.45 -2.90
CA ALA A 234 0.02 2.35 -2.98
C ALA A 234 0.58 1.08 -2.32
N LEU A 235 -0.25 0.48 -1.50
CA LEU A 235 0.00 -0.76 -0.79
C LEU A 235 -0.98 -1.83 -1.26
N THR A 236 -0.46 -2.91 -1.83
CA THR A 236 -1.31 -3.98 -2.35
C THR A 236 -1.92 -4.79 -1.21
N LEU A 237 -3.22 -5.04 -1.27
CA LEU A 237 -3.92 -5.87 -0.29
C LEU A 237 -3.45 -7.33 -0.36
N SER A 238 -3.47 -8.04 0.77
CA SER A 238 -2.91 -9.40 0.88
C SER A 238 -3.62 -10.43 -0.01
N SER A 239 -4.89 -10.17 -0.35
CA SER A 239 -5.69 -10.98 -1.29
C SER A 239 -5.49 -10.62 -2.77
N MET A 240 -4.64 -9.63 -3.07
CA MET A 240 -4.49 -8.99 -4.39
C MET A 240 -5.81 -8.41 -4.95
N ALA A 241 -6.82 -8.28 -4.10
CA ALA A 241 -8.15 -7.78 -4.44
C ALA A 241 -8.18 -6.27 -4.70
N GLY A 242 -7.07 -5.57 -4.45
CA GLY A 242 -7.02 -4.12 -4.55
C GLY A 242 -5.78 -3.50 -3.93
N SER A 243 -5.83 -2.19 -3.73
CA SER A 243 -4.74 -1.42 -3.13
C SER A 243 -5.28 -0.35 -2.20
N LEU A 244 -4.59 -0.18 -1.07
CA LEU A 244 -4.74 0.99 -0.21
C LEU A 244 -3.77 2.06 -0.71
N CYS A 245 -4.30 3.18 -1.18
CA CYS A 245 -3.55 4.25 -1.81
C CYS A 245 -3.56 5.48 -0.91
N ILE A 246 -2.40 6.06 -0.63
CA ILE A 246 -2.24 7.27 0.18
C ILE A 246 -1.72 8.41 -0.69
N LEU A 247 -2.42 9.55 -0.67
CA LEU A 247 -2.02 10.74 -1.43
C LEU A 247 -0.85 11.43 -0.73
N LEU A 248 0.18 11.79 -1.50
CA LEU A 248 1.40 12.42 -1.03
C LEU A 248 1.42 13.91 -1.42
N ASN A 249 1.00 14.77 -0.49
CA ASN A 249 1.07 16.23 -0.70
C ASN A 249 2.48 16.75 -0.43
N GLN A 250 3.35 16.81 -1.46
CA GLN A 250 4.74 17.33 -1.48
C GLN A 250 5.74 16.70 -0.46
N GLN A 251 5.25 16.08 0.60
CA GLN A 251 6.00 15.37 1.64
C GLN A 251 5.64 13.89 1.60
N ASP A 252 6.68 13.07 1.50
CA ASP A 252 6.59 11.61 1.57
C ASP A 252 6.14 11.15 2.98
N LEU A 253 5.61 9.93 3.05
CA LEU A 253 5.23 9.29 4.29
C LEU A 253 6.46 8.96 5.15
N SER A 254 6.36 9.15 6.46
CA SER A 254 7.41 8.71 7.40
C SER A 254 7.59 7.20 7.38
N SER A 255 8.79 6.71 7.69
CA SER A 255 9.07 5.26 7.79
C SER A 255 8.19 4.56 8.84
N GLU A 256 7.85 5.27 9.92
CA GLU A 256 6.96 4.79 10.98
C GLU A 256 5.54 4.57 10.42
N ASN A 257 4.98 5.55 9.71
CA ASN A 257 3.65 5.42 9.10
C ASN A 257 3.61 4.31 8.05
N LYS A 258 4.68 4.17 7.24
CA LYS A 258 4.81 3.07 6.27
C LYS A 258 4.78 1.70 6.98
N SER A 259 5.51 1.55 8.09
CA SER A 259 5.51 0.32 8.90
C SER A 259 4.12 0.00 9.46
N VAL A 260 3.45 0.98 10.07
CA VAL A 260 2.12 0.79 10.66
C VAL A 260 1.11 0.39 9.58
N LEU A 261 1.08 1.10 8.44
CA LEU A 261 0.15 0.81 7.35
C LEU A 261 0.32 -0.61 6.80
N LYS A 262 1.55 -1.10 6.66
CA LYS A 262 1.80 -2.49 6.26
C LYS A 262 1.11 -3.50 7.17
N LYS A 263 1.13 -3.27 8.49
CA LYS A 263 0.45 -4.13 9.46
C LYS A 263 -1.07 -4.02 9.35
N LEU A 264 -1.59 -2.82 9.08
CA LEU A 264 -3.03 -2.58 8.93
C LEU A 264 -3.63 -3.18 7.66
N ILE A 265 -2.86 -3.35 6.58
CA ILE A 265 -3.33 -3.96 5.32
C ILE A 265 -4.01 -5.30 5.56
N ASN A 266 -3.47 -6.14 6.45
CA ASN A 266 -4.05 -7.45 6.72
C ASN A 266 -5.46 -7.32 7.32
N ILE A 267 -5.66 -6.38 8.25
CA ILE A 267 -6.96 -6.16 8.89
C ILE A 267 -7.96 -5.60 7.87
N ILE A 268 -7.52 -4.66 7.03
CA ILE A 268 -8.33 -4.11 5.93
C ILE A 268 -8.72 -5.20 4.94
N SER A 269 -7.77 -6.06 4.55
CA SER A 269 -8.00 -7.18 3.62
C SER A 269 -9.04 -8.14 4.20
N LEU A 270 -8.93 -8.47 5.49
CA LEU A 270 -9.89 -9.34 6.19
C LEU A 270 -11.30 -8.72 6.25
N GLU A 271 -11.42 -7.41 6.50
CA GLU A 271 -12.73 -6.75 6.51
C GLU A 271 -13.39 -6.80 5.12
N LEU A 272 -12.61 -6.53 4.07
CA LEU A 272 -13.09 -6.59 2.69
C LEU A 272 -13.49 -8.01 2.26
N GLU A 273 -12.86 -9.05 2.79
CA GLU A 273 -13.24 -10.43 2.52
C GLU A 273 -14.58 -10.85 3.13
N LYS A 274 -15.04 -10.17 4.19
CA LYS A 274 -16.39 -10.35 4.75
C LYS A 274 -17.46 -9.81 3.82
N ASP A 275 -17.14 -8.78 3.05
CA ASP A 275 -18.08 -8.11 2.16
C ASP A 275 -18.32 -8.94 0.89
N LYS A 276 -19.56 -9.42 0.73
CA LYS A 276 -19.96 -10.25 -0.41
C LYS A 276 -19.97 -9.44 -1.72
N ASP A 277 -20.24 -8.14 -1.65
CA ASP A 277 -20.29 -7.27 -2.83
C ASP A 277 -18.87 -6.96 -3.32
N PHE A 278 -17.89 -6.84 -2.41
CA PHE A 278 -16.48 -6.71 -2.77
C PHE A 278 -15.91 -7.94 -3.51
N LYS A 279 -16.31 -9.16 -3.12
CA LYS A 279 -16.01 -10.39 -3.87
C LYS A 279 -16.64 -10.40 -5.27
N ALA A 280 -17.83 -9.83 -5.43
CA ALA A 280 -18.48 -9.68 -6.73
C ALA A 280 -17.79 -8.62 -7.59
N HIS A 281 -17.33 -7.50 -7.03
CA HIS A 281 -16.66 -6.43 -7.78
C HIS A 281 -15.22 -6.76 -8.20
N THR A 282 -14.51 -7.61 -7.46
CA THR A 282 -13.18 -8.12 -7.83
C THR A 282 -13.22 -9.21 -8.90
N SER A 283 -14.39 -9.76 -9.18
CA SER A 283 -14.61 -10.86 -10.14
C SER A 283 -14.56 -10.45 -11.62
N LEU A 284 -14.37 -9.16 -11.93
CA LEU A 284 -14.60 -8.61 -13.27
C LEU A 284 -13.67 -9.10 -14.39
N TYR A 285 -12.58 -9.79 -14.06
CA TYR A 285 -11.74 -10.46 -15.05
C TYR A 285 -11.29 -11.82 -14.50
N ASN A 286 -12.24 -12.75 -14.28
CA ASN A 286 -11.94 -14.14 -13.94
C ASN A 286 -11.27 -14.87 -15.12
N ASN A 287 -10.10 -14.40 -15.56
CA ASN A 287 -9.37 -14.97 -16.69
C ASN A 287 -9.07 -16.45 -16.43
N LEU A 288 -8.74 -16.82 -15.19
CA LEU A 288 -8.55 -18.23 -14.80
C LEU A 288 -9.84 -19.08 -14.87
N PHE A 289 -11.01 -18.49 -14.59
CA PHE A 289 -12.29 -19.19 -14.82
C PHE A 289 -12.57 -19.30 -16.32
N PHE A 290 -12.23 -18.28 -17.09
CA PHE A 290 -12.35 -18.27 -18.55
C PHE A 290 -11.43 -19.32 -19.21
N GLU A 291 -10.18 -19.45 -18.75
CA GLU A 291 -9.25 -20.51 -19.14
C GLU A 291 -9.84 -21.90 -18.83
N TYR A 292 -10.53 -22.07 -17.70
CA TYR A 292 -11.29 -23.28 -17.45
C TYR A 292 -12.41 -23.52 -18.48
N LEU A 293 -13.16 -22.48 -18.87
CA LEU A 293 -14.21 -22.61 -19.87
C LEU A 293 -13.67 -23.02 -21.25
N ILE A 294 -12.49 -22.54 -21.62
CA ILE A 294 -11.80 -22.90 -22.87
C ILE A 294 -11.09 -24.26 -22.77
N SER A 295 -10.68 -24.68 -21.57
CA SER A 295 -9.96 -25.94 -21.40
C SER A 295 -10.80 -27.13 -21.87
N ASN A 296 -10.25 -27.93 -22.79
CA ASN A 296 -10.84 -29.19 -23.24
C ASN A 296 -10.64 -30.33 -22.22
N GLU A 297 -10.17 -30.02 -21.01
CA GLU A 297 -9.88 -31.00 -19.97
C GLU A 297 -11.16 -31.35 -19.20
N ALA A 298 -11.48 -32.63 -19.14
CA ALA A 298 -12.59 -33.12 -18.34
C ALA A 298 -12.26 -33.02 -16.84
N LYS A 299 -12.92 -32.08 -16.14
CA LYS A 299 -12.83 -31.95 -14.68
C LYS A 299 -13.91 -32.77 -13.99
N SER A 300 -13.61 -33.28 -12.80
CA SER A 300 -14.58 -33.97 -11.96
C SER A 300 -15.61 -32.98 -11.37
N ASP A 301 -16.82 -33.47 -11.06
CA ASP A 301 -17.88 -32.63 -10.47
C ASP A 301 -17.39 -31.90 -9.20
N GLY A 302 -16.58 -32.56 -8.36
CA GLY A 302 -16.03 -31.96 -7.15
C GLY A 302 -15.04 -30.81 -7.40
N GLU A 303 -14.26 -30.86 -8.48
CA GLU A 303 -13.35 -29.77 -8.87
C GLU A 303 -14.13 -28.58 -9.42
N ILE A 304 -15.18 -28.83 -10.21
CA ILE A 304 -16.04 -27.78 -10.74
C ILE A 304 -16.77 -27.06 -9.60
N ILE A 305 -17.28 -27.78 -8.59
CA ILE A 305 -17.90 -27.18 -7.40
C ILE A 305 -16.92 -26.26 -6.68
N LYS A 306 -15.70 -26.74 -6.42
CA LYS A 306 -14.67 -25.94 -5.74
C LYS A 306 -14.35 -24.67 -6.51
N LEU A 307 -14.21 -24.78 -7.84
CA LEU A 307 -13.94 -23.66 -8.71
C LEU A 307 -15.11 -22.66 -8.73
N CYS A 308 -16.35 -23.14 -8.84
CA CYS A 308 -17.53 -22.28 -8.77
C CYS A 308 -17.65 -21.57 -7.42
N ASN A 309 -17.43 -22.27 -6.30
CA ASN A 309 -17.48 -21.67 -4.96
C ASN A 309 -16.38 -20.63 -4.75
N TYR A 310 -15.18 -20.88 -5.29
CA TYR A 310 -14.06 -19.95 -5.21
C TYR A 310 -14.36 -18.64 -5.95
N TYR A 311 -14.92 -18.73 -7.16
CA TYR A 311 -15.21 -17.57 -8.01
C TYR A 311 -16.63 -16.98 -7.80
N GLY A 312 -17.46 -17.59 -6.95
CA GLY A 312 -18.83 -17.13 -6.70
C GLY A 312 -19.84 -17.44 -7.82
N PHE A 313 -19.59 -18.47 -8.64
CA PHE A 313 -20.48 -18.91 -9.70
C PHE A 313 -21.65 -19.74 -9.13
N ASP A 314 -22.90 -19.31 -9.35
CA ASP A 314 -24.09 -19.99 -8.85
C ASP A 314 -24.50 -21.16 -9.75
N TYR A 315 -23.86 -22.31 -9.58
CA TYR A 315 -24.13 -23.51 -10.36
C TYR A 315 -25.48 -24.18 -10.05
N SER A 316 -26.20 -23.72 -9.01
CA SER A 316 -27.50 -24.27 -8.61
C SER A 316 -28.67 -23.72 -9.42
N LYS A 317 -28.46 -22.61 -10.12
CA LYS A 317 -29.48 -21.90 -10.90
C LYS A 317 -29.47 -22.27 -12.38
N LYS A 318 -30.61 -22.01 -13.03
CA LYS A 318 -30.67 -21.93 -14.50
C LYS A 318 -29.83 -20.77 -14.98
N ARG A 319 -29.24 -20.87 -16.17
CA ARG A 319 -28.39 -19.83 -16.72
C ARG A 319 -28.48 -19.69 -18.22
N ILE A 320 -28.24 -18.48 -18.68
CA ILE A 320 -27.94 -18.17 -20.08
C ILE A 320 -26.55 -17.54 -20.13
N CYS A 321 -25.75 -17.96 -21.10
CA CYS A 321 -24.45 -17.41 -21.41
C CYS A 321 -24.60 -16.42 -22.57
N VAL A 322 -24.01 -15.25 -22.45
CA VAL A 322 -23.92 -14.22 -23.49
C VAL A 322 -22.45 -13.90 -23.71
N ASN A 323 -21.99 -13.98 -24.96
CA ASN A 323 -20.63 -13.63 -25.33
C ASN A 323 -20.61 -12.35 -26.15
N PHE A 324 -19.68 -11.45 -25.83
CA PHE A 324 -19.32 -10.28 -26.61
C PHE A 324 -17.91 -10.49 -27.13
N THR A 325 -17.74 -10.58 -28.44
CA THR A 325 -16.42 -10.68 -29.08
C THR A 325 -16.08 -9.36 -29.73
N VAL A 326 -14.90 -8.81 -29.41
CA VAL A 326 -14.40 -7.58 -30.03
C VAL A 326 -13.46 -7.98 -31.15
N ASN A 327 -13.80 -7.62 -32.39
CA ASN A 327 -12.92 -7.84 -33.51
C ASN A 327 -11.98 -6.64 -33.60
N ASN A 328 -10.68 -6.85 -33.44
CA ASN A 328 -9.67 -5.78 -33.55
C ASN A 328 -9.86 -5.00 -34.86
N THR A 329 -10.45 -3.81 -34.73
CA THR A 329 -10.45 -2.77 -35.75
C THR A 329 -9.62 -1.60 -35.25
N GLU A 330 -9.12 -0.80 -36.18
CA GLU A 330 -8.17 0.31 -36.01
C GLU A 330 -8.73 1.49 -35.17
N ASP A 331 -9.45 1.20 -34.09
CA ASP A 331 -10.22 2.15 -33.28
C ASP A 331 -9.41 2.71 -32.09
N GLU A 332 -9.84 3.88 -31.59
CA GLU A 332 -9.24 4.61 -30.46
C GLU A 332 -9.28 3.86 -29.11
N PHE A 333 -10.09 2.80 -28.99
CA PHE A 333 -10.32 2.07 -27.73
C PHE A 333 -9.62 0.72 -27.70
N THR A 334 -8.95 0.43 -26.58
CA THR A 334 -8.45 -0.91 -26.27
C THR A 334 -9.62 -1.88 -25.99
N PRO A 335 -9.48 -3.20 -26.25
CA PRO A 335 -10.52 -4.20 -25.94
C PRO A 335 -11.02 -4.15 -24.49
N LYS A 336 -10.12 -3.81 -23.55
CA LYS A 336 -10.46 -3.62 -22.14
C LYS A 336 -11.41 -2.45 -21.90
N GLN A 337 -11.22 -1.32 -22.60
CA GLN A 337 -12.11 -0.16 -22.51
C GLN A 337 -13.49 -0.47 -23.11
N ILE A 338 -13.52 -1.18 -24.24
CA ILE A 338 -14.77 -1.63 -24.87
C ILE A 338 -15.55 -2.54 -23.91
N PHE A 339 -14.89 -3.53 -23.31
CA PHE A 339 -15.49 -4.41 -22.32
C PHE A 339 -16.02 -3.68 -21.09
N LYS A 340 -15.37 -2.60 -20.65
CA LYS A 340 -15.89 -1.78 -19.54
C LYS A 340 -17.22 -1.10 -19.91
N ILE A 341 -17.33 -0.56 -21.12
CA ILE A 341 -18.57 0.08 -21.63
C ILE A 341 -19.69 -0.96 -21.78
N ILE A 342 -19.37 -2.13 -22.34
CA ILE A 342 -20.29 -3.27 -22.46
C ILE A 342 -20.79 -3.70 -21.09
N HIS A 343 -19.89 -3.91 -20.13
CA HIS A 343 -20.26 -4.34 -18.79
C HIS A 343 -21.16 -3.32 -18.06
N LYS A 344 -20.82 -2.03 -18.08
CA LYS A 344 -21.65 -0.96 -17.46
C LYS A 344 -23.06 -0.96 -18.04
N SER A 345 -23.18 -1.05 -19.36
CA SER A 345 -24.48 -1.05 -20.05
C SER A 345 -25.26 -2.36 -19.80
N ALA A 346 -24.58 -3.50 -19.76
CA ALA A 346 -25.16 -4.81 -19.48
C ALA A 346 -25.72 -4.91 -18.05
N LEU A 347 -25.06 -4.31 -17.05
CA LEU A 347 -25.59 -4.25 -15.69
C LEU A 347 -26.94 -3.50 -15.62
N GLN A 348 -27.06 -2.41 -16.39
CA GLN A 348 -28.25 -1.55 -16.42
C GLN A 348 -29.42 -2.13 -17.23
N THR A 349 -29.21 -3.17 -18.03
CA THR A 349 -30.24 -3.78 -18.89
C THR A 349 -30.44 -5.26 -18.61
N LEU A 350 -29.40 -6.07 -18.77
CA LEU A 350 -29.47 -7.53 -18.63
C LEU A 350 -29.53 -7.99 -17.17
N CYS A 351 -28.77 -7.34 -16.28
CA CYS A 351 -28.54 -7.84 -14.92
C CYS A 351 -29.40 -7.14 -13.84
N THR A 352 -30.26 -6.20 -14.21
CA THR A 352 -31.05 -5.35 -13.28
C THR A 352 -31.91 -6.10 -12.27
N SER A 353 -32.27 -7.34 -12.57
CA SER A 353 -33.19 -8.16 -11.76
C SER A 353 -32.67 -9.57 -11.46
N HIS A 354 -31.43 -9.86 -11.87
CA HIS A 354 -30.87 -11.21 -11.85
C HIS A 354 -29.37 -11.13 -11.53
N ASN A 355 -28.90 -12.00 -10.64
CA ASN A 355 -27.47 -12.15 -10.39
C ASN A 355 -26.77 -12.59 -11.68
N SER A 356 -25.58 -12.07 -11.91
CA SER A 356 -24.75 -12.44 -13.06
C SER A 356 -23.33 -12.78 -12.62
N PHE A 357 -22.61 -13.45 -13.51
CA PHE A 357 -21.20 -13.76 -13.36
C PHE A 357 -20.48 -13.41 -14.65
N VAL A 358 -19.36 -12.70 -14.55
CA VAL A 358 -18.60 -12.21 -15.70
C VAL A 358 -17.21 -12.84 -15.71
N CYS A 359 -16.77 -13.27 -16.88
CA CYS A 359 -15.42 -13.73 -17.12
C CYS A 359 -14.99 -13.34 -18.53
N THR A 360 -13.71 -13.06 -18.73
CA THR A 360 -13.22 -12.45 -19.97
C THR A 360 -11.82 -12.96 -20.30
N ASN A 361 -11.47 -13.01 -21.58
CA ASN A 361 -10.09 -12.98 -22.03
C ASN A 361 -9.81 -11.68 -22.83
N ASN A 362 -8.76 -11.66 -23.64
CA ASN A 362 -8.39 -10.47 -24.41
C ASN A 362 -9.42 -10.06 -25.47
N ASP A 363 -10.17 -11.02 -26.03
CA ASP A 363 -11.01 -10.80 -27.21
C ASP A 363 -12.50 -11.09 -26.97
N ILE A 364 -12.82 -11.78 -25.88
CA ILE A 364 -14.17 -12.24 -25.54
C ILE A 364 -14.49 -11.88 -24.09
N MET A 365 -15.65 -11.25 -23.90
CA MET A 365 -16.33 -11.12 -22.62
C MET A 365 -17.52 -12.06 -22.57
N THR A 366 -17.62 -12.83 -21.49
CA THR A 366 -18.72 -13.76 -21.24
C THR A 366 -19.47 -13.35 -20.00
N ILE A 367 -20.80 -13.26 -20.12
CA ILE A 367 -21.72 -12.95 -19.05
C ILE A 367 -22.67 -14.13 -18.88
N PHE A 368 -22.67 -14.73 -17.69
CA PHE A 368 -23.68 -15.70 -17.27
C PHE A 368 -24.76 -14.98 -16.48
N ILE A 369 -26.01 -15.13 -16.89
CA ILE A 369 -27.17 -14.55 -16.20
C ILE A 369 -27.91 -15.70 -15.52
N PHE A 370 -28.15 -15.58 -14.20
CA PHE A 370 -28.76 -16.63 -13.41
C PHE A 370 -30.25 -16.42 -13.19
N PHE A 371 -31.02 -17.49 -13.32
CA PHE A 371 -32.47 -17.52 -13.19
C PHE A 371 -32.89 -18.61 -12.19
N SER A 372 -34.01 -18.37 -11.52
CA SER A 372 -34.61 -19.36 -10.63
C SER A 372 -35.09 -20.59 -11.42
N THR A 373 -35.01 -21.77 -10.80
CA THR A 373 -35.24 -23.08 -11.46
C THR A 373 -36.71 -23.32 -11.81
N ASP A 374 -37.63 -22.62 -11.16
CA ASP A 374 -39.08 -22.64 -11.40
C ASP A 374 -39.52 -21.95 -12.71
N LYS A 375 -38.68 -21.05 -13.26
CA LYS A 375 -39.01 -20.31 -14.49
C LYS A 375 -38.89 -21.16 -15.76
N ASN A 376 -39.77 -20.92 -16.74
CA ASN A 376 -39.77 -21.63 -18.01
C ASN A 376 -38.59 -21.19 -18.91
N ASN A 377 -37.86 -22.16 -19.48
CA ASN A 377 -36.69 -21.89 -20.32
C ASN A 377 -36.99 -21.02 -21.54
N ILE A 378 -38.18 -21.14 -22.15
CA ILE A 378 -38.59 -20.35 -23.32
C ILE A 378 -38.83 -18.88 -22.91
N GLU A 379 -39.45 -18.68 -21.76
CA GLU A 379 -39.72 -17.34 -21.22
C GLU A 379 -38.41 -16.63 -20.84
N ILE A 380 -37.50 -17.34 -20.16
CA ILE A 380 -36.16 -16.85 -19.83
C ILE A 380 -35.42 -16.42 -21.12
N MET A 381 -35.47 -17.26 -22.15
CA MET A 381 -34.81 -16.99 -23.43
C MET A 381 -35.36 -15.74 -24.11
N ASN A 382 -36.68 -15.66 -24.30
CA ASN A 382 -37.32 -14.53 -24.98
C ASN A 382 -37.03 -13.21 -24.25
N LYS A 383 -37.17 -13.20 -22.93
CA LYS A 383 -36.89 -12.01 -22.12
C LYS A 383 -35.42 -11.58 -22.20
N THR A 384 -34.49 -12.55 -22.23
CA THR A 384 -33.06 -12.25 -22.36
C THR A 384 -32.75 -11.69 -23.75
N ILE A 385 -33.34 -12.24 -24.81
CA ILE A 385 -33.20 -11.73 -26.18
C ILE A 385 -33.73 -10.30 -26.30
N ASP A 386 -34.90 -10.00 -25.72
CA ASP A 386 -35.47 -8.66 -25.77
C ASP A 386 -34.60 -7.63 -25.03
N ASN A 387 -34.08 -8.00 -23.85
CA ASN A 387 -33.12 -7.17 -23.13
C ASN A 387 -31.79 -6.99 -23.88
N LEU A 388 -31.33 -8.03 -24.60
CA LEU A 388 -30.11 -7.95 -25.42
C LEU A 388 -30.28 -6.98 -26.60
N LYS A 389 -31.45 -6.95 -27.24
CA LYS A 389 -31.71 -5.98 -28.32
C LYS A 389 -31.59 -4.54 -27.81
N ILE A 390 -32.20 -4.25 -26.67
CA ILE A 390 -32.13 -2.93 -26.02
C ILE A 390 -30.67 -2.58 -25.68
N LEU A 391 -29.91 -3.55 -25.14
CA LEU A 391 -28.49 -3.35 -24.86
C LEU A 391 -27.68 -3.05 -26.13
N CYS A 392 -27.88 -3.80 -27.22
CA CYS A 392 -27.17 -3.58 -28.47
C CYS A 392 -27.48 -2.20 -29.07
N GLU A 393 -28.72 -1.72 -28.97
CA GLU A 393 -29.08 -0.35 -29.38
C GLU A 393 -28.30 0.69 -28.56
N GLN A 394 -28.27 0.55 -27.24
CA GLN A 394 -27.51 1.44 -26.35
C GLN A 394 -25.99 1.40 -26.58
N LEU A 395 -25.45 0.23 -26.95
CA LEU A 395 -24.04 0.07 -27.24
C LEU A 395 -23.66 0.67 -28.59
N ASN A 396 -24.52 0.56 -29.60
CA ASN A 396 -24.29 1.17 -30.91
C ASN A 396 -24.26 2.71 -30.84
N ASP A 397 -24.96 3.32 -29.88
CA ASP A 397 -24.87 4.77 -29.62
C ASP A 397 -23.56 5.18 -28.92
N LYS A 398 -22.91 4.26 -28.19
CA LYS A 398 -21.73 4.54 -27.35
C LYS A 398 -20.41 4.05 -27.93
N LEU A 399 -20.45 3.04 -28.79
CA LEU A 399 -19.27 2.36 -29.34
C LEU A 399 -19.28 2.47 -30.86
N THR A 400 -18.17 2.94 -31.41
CA THR A 400 -17.93 2.98 -32.87
C THR A 400 -17.30 1.70 -33.41
N CYS A 401 -16.83 0.81 -32.53
CA CYS A 401 -16.11 -0.41 -32.89
C CYS A 401 -17.04 -1.57 -33.30
N LYS A 402 -16.52 -2.50 -34.11
CA LYS A 402 -17.26 -3.71 -34.48
C LYS A 402 -17.15 -4.79 -33.40
N TYR A 403 -18.29 -5.18 -32.84
CA TYR A 403 -18.41 -6.30 -31.91
C TYR A 403 -19.46 -7.30 -32.40
N THR A 404 -19.34 -8.56 -31.97
CA THR A 404 -20.36 -9.58 -32.18
C THR A 404 -20.93 -10.03 -30.84
N VAL A 405 -22.23 -10.31 -30.83
CA VAL A 405 -22.94 -10.81 -29.66
C VAL A 405 -23.47 -12.19 -29.95
N SER A 406 -23.34 -13.11 -29.00
CA SER A 406 -23.87 -14.47 -29.12
C SER A 406 -24.54 -14.88 -27.82
N ILE A 407 -25.49 -15.81 -27.91
CA ILE A 407 -26.31 -16.25 -26.78
C ILE A 407 -26.44 -17.77 -26.81
N SER A 408 -26.28 -18.41 -25.65
CA SER A 408 -26.51 -19.84 -25.48
C SER A 408 -27.99 -20.17 -25.31
N ARG A 409 -28.31 -21.47 -25.31
CA ARG A 409 -29.59 -21.96 -24.77
C ARG A 409 -29.63 -21.77 -23.25
N CYS A 410 -30.79 -22.03 -22.63
CA CYS A 410 -30.89 -22.08 -21.18
C CYS A 410 -30.34 -23.42 -20.68
N HIS A 411 -29.35 -23.38 -19.78
CA HIS A 411 -28.71 -24.54 -19.20
C HIS A 411 -28.92 -24.60 -17.68
N GLU A 412 -28.83 -25.81 -17.13
CA GLU A 412 -28.95 -26.07 -15.69
C GLU A 412 -28.00 -27.20 -15.27
N GLY A 413 -27.55 -27.18 -14.02
CA GLY A 413 -26.71 -28.24 -13.43
C GLY A 413 -25.23 -28.10 -13.76
N ILE A 414 -24.35 -28.71 -12.98
CA ILE A 414 -22.93 -28.33 -12.97
C ILE A 414 -22.16 -28.70 -14.24
N LYS A 415 -22.53 -29.81 -14.90
CA LYS A 415 -21.84 -30.32 -16.10
C LYS A 415 -22.09 -29.48 -17.35
N THR A 416 -23.12 -28.64 -17.33
CA THR A 416 -23.52 -27.83 -18.50
C THR A 416 -22.92 -26.43 -18.47
N ILE A 417 -21.97 -26.13 -17.55
CA ILE A 417 -21.34 -24.79 -17.46
C ILE A 417 -20.51 -24.53 -18.72
N THR A 418 -19.61 -25.44 -19.05
CA THR A 418 -18.79 -25.39 -20.27
C THR A 418 -19.64 -25.60 -21.52
N THR A 419 -20.68 -26.44 -21.46
CA THR A 419 -21.64 -26.60 -22.57
C THR A 419 -22.36 -25.29 -22.89
N ALA A 420 -22.78 -24.51 -21.90
CA ALA A 420 -23.41 -23.21 -22.13
C ALA A 420 -22.47 -22.23 -22.83
N PHE A 421 -21.21 -22.21 -22.43
CA PHE A 421 -20.17 -21.41 -23.08
C PHE A 421 -19.90 -21.86 -24.52
N ASN A 422 -19.77 -23.17 -24.74
CA ASN A 422 -19.53 -23.75 -26.07
C ASN A 422 -20.71 -23.52 -27.02
N ASP A 423 -21.95 -23.71 -26.57
CA ASP A 423 -23.17 -23.36 -27.31
C ASP A 423 -23.15 -21.87 -27.73
N CYS A 424 -22.65 -20.99 -26.87
CA CYS A 424 -22.52 -19.56 -27.14
C CYS A 424 -21.42 -19.24 -28.17
N ILE A 425 -20.31 -20.00 -28.18
CA ILE A 425 -19.23 -19.83 -29.18
C ILE A 425 -19.66 -20.42 -30.54
N GLU A 426 -20.34 -21.56 -30.55
CA GLU A 426 -20.83 -22.17 -31.79
C GLU A 426 -21.87 -21.30 -32.47
N THR A 427 -22.75 -20.68 -31.69
CA THR A 427 -23.68 -19.67 -32.23
C THR A 427 -22.93 -18.50 -32.83
N SER A 428 -21.87 -17.97 -32.19
CA SER A 428 -21.01 -16.93 -32.79
C SER A 428 -20.41 -17.30 -34.14
N ARG A 429 -20.06 -18.57 -34.36
CA ARG A 429 -19.52 -19.06 -35.65
C ARG A 429 -20.60 -19.19 -36.73
N LEU A 430 -21.86 -19.33 -36.33
CA LEU A 430 -23.02 -19.50 -37.19
C LEU A 430 -23.82 -18.18 -37.40
N SER A 431 -23.64 -17.18 -36.54
CA SER A 431 -24.47 -15.97 -36.48
C SER A 431 -23.77 -14.72 -37.01
N PHE A 432 -24.10 -14.36 -38.25
CA PHE A 432 -24.08 -12.98 -38.79
C PHE A 432 -25.21 -12.10 -38.22
N LEU A 433 -25.80 -12.47 -37.08
CA LEU A 433 -27.03 -11.85 -36.57
C LEU A 433 -26.68 -10.70 -35.62
N PHE A 434 -27.16 -9.50 -35.99
CA PHE A 434 -27.09 -8.19 -35.30
C PHE A 434 -26.07 -7.16 -35.81
N THR A 435 -25.45 -7.35 -36.97
CA THR A 435 -24.90 -6.21 -37.74
C THR A 435 -25.58 -6.11 -39.09
N GLU A 436 -26.80 -5.54 -39.14
CA GLU A 436 -27.28 -4.94 -40.38
C GLU A 436 -26.62 -3.57 -40.54
N ASN A 437 -25.87 -3.44 -41.63
CA ASN A 437 -25.27 -2.21 -42.12
C ASN A 437 -26.28 -1.06 -42.08
N LYS A 438 -25.94 0.02 -41.41
CA LYS A 438 -26.29 1.37 -41.88
C LYS A 438 -25.01 2.07 -42.28
N ASN A 439 -24.76 2.04 -43.60
CA ASN A 439 -24.03 3.12 -44.27
C ASN A 439 -24.80 4.43 -44.12
#